data_AF-A0A9P5PXY8-F1
#
_entry.id   AF-A0A9P5PXY8-F1
#
_cell.length_a   1.000
_cell.length_b   1.000
_cell.length_c   1.000
_cell.angle_alpha   90.00
_cell.angle_beta   90.00
_cell.angle_gamma   90.00
#
_symmetry.space_group_name_H-M   'P 1'
#
loop_
_entity.id
_entity.type
_entity.pdbx_description
1 polymer ?
#
loop_
_entity_poly.entity_id
_entity_poly.type
_entity_poly.pdbx_seq_one_letter_code
_entity_poly.pdbx_strand_id
1 'polypeptide(L)'
;MVQLSFHLLALFLASTSFLAEAVPLKYRQIGDIQCNAARLKTVAGLTATSNSVNALSSAGGSDPTVASAVSQAQSGIQSAQGGIKQIAGAILTGQNAPASGRDQVAQGLVAVQSALNSINSTDPTVTSAVSKAQSDLNNTISAGEQVTTDCTPTGSTAAAKRQIGDLQCNAARLKAVSSLAASAKNVQAVGAAAGTNDTTTTAAVQTAQSGITSAEAGIKEIAQALVAGQTAPASGRDQVNSGVSSAQTALNGVTSTDPAVTSAVATAQSSLTDTLNASAQVASDC
;
A
#
# COMPACT_ATOMS: atom_id res chain seq x y z
N MET A 1 -72.33 52.14 11.50
CA MET A 1 -71.58 52.85 10.43
C MET A 1 -70.37 52.00 10.10
N VAL A 2 -70.38 51.34 8.93
CA VAL A 2 -69.62 51.77 7.72
C VAL A 2 -68.16 51.30 7.83
N GLN A 3 -67.48 50.58 6.92
CA GLN A 3 -67.62 50.02 5.55
C GLN A 3 -66.50 48.95 5.47
N LEU A 4 -66.71 47.69 5.07
CA LEU A 4 -66.90 47.15 3.71
C LEU A 4 -65.68 47.26 2.75
N SER A 5 -65.08 46.09 2.48
CA SER A 5 -64.42 45.62 1.23
C SER A 5 -63.00 46.06 0.85
N PHE A 6 -62.11 45.07 0.59
CA PHE A 6 -61.50 44.81 -0.74
C PHE A 6 -60.70 43.47 -0.78
N HIS A 7 -61.26 42.47 -1.49
CA HIS A 7 -60.68 41.48 -2.45
C HIS A 7 -59.32 40.79 -2.14
N LEU A 8 -59.24 39.46 -1.95
CA LEU A 8 -59.22 38.37 -2.95
C LEU A 8 -57.92 38.32 -3.80
N LEU A 9 -56.93 37.47 -3.44
CA LEU A 9 -55.87 37.02 -4.37
C LEU A 9 -55.13 35.73 -3.92
N ALA A 10 -55.28 34.67 -4.75
CA ALA A 10 -54.37 33.52 -5.04
C ALA A 10 -53.79 32.69 -3.86
N LEU A 11 -54.05 31.39 -3.67
CA LEU A 11 -53.99 30.23 -4.57
C LEU A 11 -52.77 30.25 -5.52
N PHE A 12 -51.59 29.82 -5.04
CA PHE A 12 -50.57 29.22 -5.92
C PHE A 12 -49.71 28.17 -5.23
N LEU A 13 -49.55 27.09 -5.98
CA LEU A 13 -48.85 25.83 -5.77
C LEU A 13 -47.38 26.00 -5.39
N ALA A 14 -46.85 25.08 -4.56
CA ALA A 14 -45.56 24.41 -4.80
C ALA A 14 -45.27 23.34 -3.72
N SER A 15 -45.95 22.21 -3.78
CA SER A 15 -45.40 20.95 -3.27
C SER A 15 -44.23 20.54 -4.17
N THR A 16 -43.02 21.01 -3.87
CA THR A 16 -41.80 20.52 -4.52
C THR A 16 -41.49 19.13 -3.99
N SER A 17 -42.18 18.14 -4.55
CA SER A 17 -41.71 16.76 -4.52
C SER A 17 -40.32 16.76 -5.13
N PHE A 18 -39.29 16.58 -4.30
CA PHE A 18 -37.98 16.20 -4.78
C PHE A 18 -38.13 14.82 -5.42
N LEU A 19 -38.45 14.82 -6.72
CA LEU A 19 -38.11 13.71 -7.59
C LEU A 19 -36.58 13.66 -7.57
N ALA A 20 -36.03 12.95 -6.58
CA ALA A 20 -34.68 12.46 -6.65
C ALA A 20 -34.67 11.54 -7.85
N GLU A 21 -34.32 12.08 -9.02
CA GLU A 21 -33.94 11.28 -10.16
C GLU A 21 -32.88 10.32 -9.64
N ALA A 22 -33.23 9.05 -9.57
CA ALA A 22 -32.28 7.99 -9.35
C ALA A 22 -31.34 8.04 -10.54
N VAL A 23 -30.31 8.89 -10.44
CA VAL A 23 -29.25 8.98 -11.42
C VAL A 23 -28.77 7.54 -11.58
N PRO A 24 -28.87 6.96 -12.80
CA PRO A 24 -28.47 5.58 -13.00
C PRO A 24 -27.08 5.44 -12.42
N LEU A 25 -26.92 4.49 -11.49
CA LEU A 25 -25.64 4.20 -10.85
C LEU A 25 -24.66 3.87 -11.98
N LYS A 26 -23.94 4.89 -12.48
CA LYS A 26 -22.82 4.69 -13.38
C LYS A 26 -21.93 3.72 -12.65
N TYR A 27 -21.69 2.57 -13.27
CA TYR A 27 -20.83 1.51 -12.75
C TYR A 27 -19.60 2.17 -12.14
N ARG A 28 -19.49 2.12 -10.80
CA ARG A 28 -18.28 2.56 -10.13
C ARG A 28 -17.16 1.73 -10.73
N GLN A 29 -16.05 2.35 -11.16
CA GLN A 29 -14.82 1.67 -11.60
C GLN A 29 -14.16 0.93 -10.42
N ILE A 30 -14.91 0.12 -9.68
CA ILE A 30 -14.35 -1.04 -9.02
C ILE A 30 -13.99 -1.93 -10.20
N GLY A 31 -12.77 -1.74 -10.71
CA GLY A 31 -12.27 -2.47 -11.86
C GLY A 31 -12.46 -3.97 -11.64
N ASP A 32 -12.45 -4.72 -12.74
CA ASP A 32 -12.40 -6.17 -12.69
C ASP A 32 -11.37 -6.63 -11.63
N ILE A 33 -11.61 -7.79 -11.03
CA ILE A 33 -10.68 -8.47 -10.14
C ILE A 33 -9.25 -8.47 -10.72
N GLN A 34 -9.09 -8.59 -12.04
CA GLN A 34 -7.79 -8.46 -12.72
C GLN A 34 -7.13 -7.09 -12.51
N CYS A 35 -7.89 -6.01 -12.63
CA CYS A 35 -7.42 -4.65 -12.33
C CYS A 35 -6.95 -4.52 -10.87
N ASN A 36 -7.73 -5.03 -9.91
CA ASN A 36 -7.35 -4.99 -8.50
C ASN A 36 -6.14 -5.88 -8.22
N ALA A 37 -6.01 -7.02 -8.91
CA ALA A 37 -4.83 -7.89 -8.88
C ALA A 37 -3.57 -7.14 -9.29
N ALA A 38 -3.62 -6.49 -10.46
CA ALA A 38 -2.49 -5.76 -11.03
C ALA A 38 -2.07 -4.59 -10.11
N ARG A 39 -3.05 -3.88 -9.53
CA ARG A 39 -2.79 -2.83 -8.53
C ARG A 39 -2.07 -3.37 -7.31
N LEU A 40 -2.51 -4.50 -6.77
CA LEU A 40 -1.90 -5.12 -5.60
C LEU A 40 -0.50 -5.68 -5.92
N LYS A 41 -0.31 -6.29 -7.09
CA LYS A 41 1.02 -6.70 -7.58
C LYS A 41 1.97 -5.51 -7.71
N THR A 42 1.49 -4.36 -8.16
CA THR A 42 2.30 -3.14 -8.26
C THR A 42 2.77 -2.69 -6.88
N VAL A 43 1.87 -2.66 -5.88
CA VAL A 43 2.23 -2.30 -4.50
C VAL A 43 3.23 -3.30 -3.91
N ALA A 44 2.98 -4.60 -4.05
CA ALA A 44 3.87 -5.65 -3.55
C ALA A 44 5.24 -5.61 -4.25
N GLY A 45 5.26 -5.39 -5.56
CA GLY A 45 6.47 -5.21 -6.35
C GLY A 45 7.29 -4.02 -5.87
N LEU A 46 6.64 -2.88 -5.62
CA LEU A 46 7.32 -1.68 -5.14
C LEU A 46 8.00 -1.89 -3.78
N THR A 47 7.38 -2.66 -2.89
CA THR A 47 7.99 -3.09 -1.62
C THR A 47 9.18 -4.01 -1.86
N ALA A 48 9.06 -5.02 -2.74
CA ALA A 48 10.17 -5.90 -3.11
C ALA A 48 11.37 -5.12 -3.70
N THR A 49 11.10 -4.18 -4.62
CA THR A 49 12.10 -3.26 -5.17
C THR A 49 12.76 -2.45 -4.06
N SER A 50 11.98 -1.90 -3.11
CA SER A 50 12.53 -1.16 -1.97
C SER A 50 13.45 -2.02 -1.10
N ASN A 51 13.07 -3.26 -0.82
CA ASN A 51 13.89 -4.18 -0.03
C ASN A 51 15.19 -4.53 -0.76
N SER A 52 15.14 -4.76 -2.07
CA SER A 52 16.34 -5.03 -2.88
C SER A 52 17.24 -3.81 -3.02
N VAL A 53 16.69 -2.59 -3.13
CA VAL A 53 17.47 -1.33 -3.09
C VAL A 53 18.13 -1.14 -1.72
N ASN A 54 17.45 -1.48 -0.62
CA ASN A 54 18.05 -1.42 0.72
C ASN A 54 19.17 -2.45 0.88
N ALA A 55 18.99 -3.68 0.38
CA ALA A 55 20.04 -4.69 0.38
C ALA A 55 21.27 -4.28 -0.45
N LEU A 56 21.04 -3.58 -1.57
CA LEU A 56 22.09 -2.99 -2.39
C LEU A 56 22.91 -1.94 -1.63
N SER A 57 22.28 -1.17 -0.72
CA SER A 57 23.01 -0.26 0.18
C SER A 57 24.05 -1.01 1.01
N SER A 58 23.68 -2.17 1.56
CA SER A 58 24.59 -3.00 2.35
C SER A 58 25.69 -3.63 1.48
N ALA A 59 25.34 -4.06 0.26
CA ALA A 59 26.31 -4.62 -0.68
C ALA A 59 27.34 -3.58 -1.16
N GLY A 60 26.93 -2.32 -1.32
CA GLY A 60 27.80 -1.23 -1.76
C GLY A 60 28.84 -0.77 -0.75
N GLY A 61 28.70 -1.16 0.53
CA GLY A 61 29.62 -0.74 1.60
C GLY A 61 29.77 0.78 1.66
N SER A 62 31.00 1.27 1.50
CA SER A 62 31.34 2.70 1.52
C SER A 62 31.48 3.33 0.13
N ASP A 63 31.04 2.65 -0.94
CA ASP A 63 31.08 3.21 -2.29
C ASP A 63 30.13 4.41 -2.41
N PRO A 64 30.64 5.65 -2.61
CA PRO A 64 29.80 6.84 -2.67
C PRO A 64 28.88 6.86 -3.89
N THR A 65 29.25 6.19 -4.98
CA THR A 65 28.44 6.07 -6.20
C THR A 65 27.23 5.19 -5.93
N VAL A 66 27.44 4.02 -5.31
CA VAL A 66 26.35 3.11 -4.93
C VAL A 66 25.43 3.79 -3.92
N ALA A 67 25.98 4.44 -2.89
CA ALA A 67 25.19 5.15 -1.88
C ALA A 67 24.31 6.26 -2.50
N SER A 68 24.87 7.06 -3.41
CA SER A 68 24.12 8.09 -4.14
C SER A 68 22.98 7.48 -4.97
N ALA A 69 23.27 6.42 -5.73
CA ALA A 69 22.28 5.74 -6.55
C ALA A 69 21.15 5.10 -5.70
N VAL A 70 21.49 4.47 -4.58
CA VAL A 70 20.50 3.92 -3.63
C VAL A 70 19.58 5.03 -3.10
N SER A 71 20.13 6.18 -2.70
CA SER A 71 19.34 7.32 -2.21
C SER A 71 18.37 7.87 -3.28
N GLN A 72 18.85 7.98 -4.53
CA GLN A 72 18.01 8.38 -5.67
C GLN A 72 16.91 7.35 -5.95
N ALA A 73 17.24 6.06 -5.93
CA ALA A 73 16.27 4.98 -6.10
C ALA A 73 15.21 4.99 -4.98
N GLN A 74 15.61 5.16 -3.72
CA GLN A 74 14.68 5.29 -2.60
C GLN A 74 13.75 6.50 -2.75
N SER A 75 14.28 7.62 -3.24
CA SER A 75 13.47 8.82 -3.55
C SER A 75 12.45 8.55 -4.66
N GLY A 76 12.86 7.83 -5.72
CA GLY A 76 11.97 7.38 -6.80
C GLY A 76 10.85 6.46 -6.30
N ILE A 77 11.18 5.49 -5.44
CA ILE A 77 10.20 4.60 -4.78
C ILE A 77 9.20 5.43 -3.95
N GLN A 78 9.67 6.36 -3.13
CA GLN A 78 8.80 7.21 -2.31
C GLN A 78 7.88 8.07 -3.16
N SER A 79 8.38 8.62 -4.28
CA SER A 79 7.56 9.34 -5.24
C SER A 79 6.46 8.45 -5.82
N ALA A 80 6.81 7.23 -6.24
CA ALA A 80 5.82 6.27 -6.76
C ALA A 80 4.78 5.88 -5.70
N GLN A 81 5.18 5.66 -4.44
CA GLN A 81 4.24 5.44 -3.34
C GLN A 81 3.31 6.63 -3.13
N GLY A 82 3.80 7.86 -3.27
CA GLY A 82 2.99 9.08 -3.24
C GLY A 82 1.92 9.11 -4.35
N GLY A 83 2.30 8.75 -5.57
CA GLY A 83 1.37 8.61 -6.69
C GLY A 83 0.30 7.53 -6.43
N ILE A 84 0.70 6.36 -5.92
CA ILE A 84 -0.23 5.28 -5.52
C ILE A 84 -1.23 5.77 -4.46
N LYS A 85 -0.79 6.55 -3.46
CA LYS A 85 -1.69 7.11 -2.45
C LYS A 85 -2.75 8.04 -3.05
N GLN A 86 -2.35 8.91 -4.00
CA GLN A 86 -3.32 9.77 -4.71
C GLN A 86 -4.33 8.94 -5.49
N ILE A 87 -3.86 7.91 -6.22
CA ILE A 87 -4.71 6.99 -6.97
C ILE A 87 -5.70 6.28 -6.04
N ALA A 88 -5.21 5.71 -4.93
CA ALA A 88 -6.03 5.03 -3.95
C ALA A 88 -7.09 5.95 -3.34
N GLY A 89 -6.71 7.18 -2.97
CA GLY A 89 -7.64 8.19 -2.44
C GLY A 89 -8.76 8.52 -3.43
N ALA A 90 -8.44 8.75 -4.71
CA ALA A 90 -9.44 9.01 -5.74
C ALA A 90 -10.41 7.83 -5.90
N ILE A 91 -9.89 6.61 -5.99
CA ILE A 91 -10.69 5.38 -6.12
C ILE A 91 -11.64 5.21 -4.92
N LEU A 92 -11.16 5.44 -3.70
CA LEU A 92 -11.99 5.35 -2.49
C LEU A 92 -13.18 6.30 -2.51
N THR A 93 -13.02 7.47 -3.14
CA THR A 93 -14.11 8.44 -3.35
C THR A 93 -14.95 8.18 -4.61
N GLY A 94 -14.68 7.09 -5.34
CA GLY A 94 -15.37 6.74 -6.58
C GLY A 94 -14.93 7.56 -7.81
N GLN A 95 -13.83 8.31 -7.69
CA GLN A 95 -13.23 9.04 -8.80
C GLN A 95 -12.30 8.13 -9.61
N ASN A 96 -12.08 8.47 -10.88
CA ASN A 96 -11.04 7.84 -11.68
C ASN A 96 -9.67 8.15 -11.07
N ALA A 97 -8.70 7.25 -11.27
CA ALA A 97 -7.32 7.55 -10.93
C ALA A 97 -6.88 8.87 -11.59
N PRO A 98 -6.34 9.85 -10.85
CA PRO A 98 -5.92 11.12 -11.41
C PRO A 98 -4.68 10.92 -12.31
N ALA A 99 -4.57 11.71 -13.38
CA ALA A 99 -3.42 11.66 -14.27
C ALA A 99 -2.11 11.93 -13.52
N SER A 100 -2.09 12.95 -12.65
CA SER A 100 -0.95 13.28 -11.81
C SER A 100 -0.46 12.10 -10.96
N GLY A 101 -1.37 11.32 -10.38
CA GLY A 101 -1.00 10.15 -9.58
C GLY A 101 -0.35 9.06 -10.43
N ARG A 102 -0.86 8.81 -11.65
CA ARG A 102 -0.26 7.86 -12.59
C ARG A 102 1.11 8.32 -13.08
N ASP A 103 1.21 9.58 -13.47
CA ASP A 103 2.45 10.17 -13.96
C ASP A 103 3.52 10.14 -12.88
N GLN A 104 3.15 10.42 -11.63
CA GLN A 104 4.06 10.35 -10.49
C GLN A 104 4.55 8.90 -10.21
N VAL A 105 3.69 7.89 -10.37
CA VAL A 105 4.12 6.48 -10.32
C VAL A 105 5.12 6.18 -11.41
N ALA A 106 4.81 6.52 -12.67
CA ALA A 106 5.68 6.26 -13.81
C ALA A 106 7.04 6.96 -13.66
N GLN A 107 7.04 8.26 -13.32
CA GLN A 107 8.26 9.04 -13.11
C GLN A 107 9.10 8.48 -11.95
N GLY A 108 8.45 8.09 -10.85
CA GLY A 108 9.12 7.46 -9.71
C GLY A 108 9.84 6.17 -10.13
N LEU A 109 9.16 5.27 -10.85
CA LEU A 109 9.75 4.02 -11.34
C LEU A 109 10.89 4.24 -12.34
N VAL A 110 10.75 5.22 -13.25
CA VAL A 110 11.83 5.61 -14.17
C VAL A 110 13.04 6.13 -13.39
N ALA A 111 12.84 6.95 -12.35
CA ALA A 111 13.93 7.44 -11.51
C ALA A 111 14.67 6.29 -10.80
N VAL A 112 13.95 5.27 -10.30
CA VAL A 112 14.57 4.05 -9.74
C VAL A 112 15.41 3.35 -10.81
N GLN A 113 14.86 3.17 -12.01
CA GLN A 113 15.55 2.48 -13.09
C GLN A 113 16.83 3.20 -13.49
N SER A 114 16.77 4.53 -13.68
CA SER A 114 17.92 5.36 -14.01
C SER A 114 19.00 5.30 -12.92
N ALA A 115 18.59 5.36 -11.65
CA ALA A 115 19.52 5.27 -10.53
C ALA A 115 20.22 3.90 -10.48
N LEU A 116 19.48 2.80 -10.60
CA LEU A 116 20.06 1.46 -10.63
C LEU A 116 20.99 1.26 -11.83
N ASN A 117 20.63 1.77 -13.01
CA ASN A 117 21.46 1.67 -14.22
C ASN A 117 22.72 2.53 -14.15
N SER A 118 22.78 3.52 -13.26
CA SER A 118 23.98 4.35 -13.06
C SER A 118 25.09 3.64 -12.28
N ILE A 119 24.78 2.52 -11.63
CA ILE A 119 25.75 1.75 -10.85
C ILE A 119 26.56 0.88 -11.81
N ASN A 120 27.83 1.23 -11.98
CA ASN A 120 28.81 0.41 -12.68
C ASN A 120 29.84 -0.09 -11.67
N SER A 121 29.77 -1.36 -11.30
CA SER A 121 30.67 -1.99 -10.33
C SER A 121 31.23 -3.29 -10.90
N THR A 122 32.48 -3.58 -10.58
CA THR A 122 33.11 -4.89 -10.87
C THR A 122 33.01 -5.85 -9.69
N ASP A 123 32.49 -5.39 -8.54
CA ASP A 123 32.28 -6.23 -7.38
C ASP A 123 31.09 -7.20 -7.67
N PRO A 124 31.29 -8.52 -7.54
CA PRO A 124 30.25 -9.50 -7.85
C PRO A 124 29.04 -9.44 -6.91
N THR A 125 29.23 -9.03 -5.65
CA THR A 125 28.16 -8.86 -4.66
C THR A 125 27.29 -7.65 -5.01
N VAL A 126 27.91 -6.52 -5.37
CA VAL A 126 27.18 -5.33 -5.85
C VAL A 126 26.44 -5.65 -7.14
N THR A 127 27.11 -6.28 -8.11
CA THR A 127 26.52 -6.66 -9.41
C THR A 127 25.28 -7.55 -9.23
N SER A 128 25.37 -8.54 -8.33
CA SER A 128 24.25 -9.43 -8.02
C SER A 128 23.08 -8.69 -7.36
N ALA A 129 23.38 -7.77 -6.43
CA ALA A 129 22.37 -6.96 -5.76
C ALA A 129 21.67 -5.98 -6.73
N VAL A 130 22.41 -5.33 -7.63
CA VAL A 130 21.85 -4.48 -8.70
C VAL A 130 20.93 -5.29 -9.60
N SER A 131 21.38 -6.47 -10.04
CA SER A 131 20.60 -7.36 -10.92
C SER A 131 19.28 -7.78 -10.27
N LYS A 132 19.31 -8.11 -8.96
CA LYS A 132 18.11 -8.44 -8.19
C LYS A 132 17.16 -7.25 -8.06
N ALA A 133 17.69 -6.06 -7.76
CA ALA A 133 16.89 -4.84 -7.66
C ALA A 133 16.23 -4.47 -9.01
N GLN A 134 16.97 -4.59 -10.12
CA GLN A 134 16.44 -4.38 -11.47
C GLN A 134 15.36 -5.41 -11.83
N SER A 135 15.54 -6.68 -11.45
CA SER A 135 14.53 -7.72 -11.68
C SER A 135 13.22 -7.42 -10.95
N ASP A 136 13.29 -7.06 -9.66
CA ASP A 136 12.10 -6.69 -8.88
C ASP A 136 11.44 -5.41 -9.43
N LEU A 137 12.24 -4.43 -9.84
CA LEU A 137 11.74 -3.21 -10.49
C LEU A 137 11.01 -3.53 -11.80
N ASN A 138 11.58 -4.35 -12.68
CA ASN A 138 10.95 -4.73 -13.94
C ASN A 138 9.63 -5.48 -13.70
N ASN A 139 9.58 -6.39 -12.71
CA ASN A 139 8.34 -7.04 -12.30
C ASN A 139 7.28 -6.02 -11.84
N THR A 140 7.70 -4.97 -11.13
CA THR A 140 6.83 -3.88 -10.67
C THR A 140 6.32 -3.04 -11.84
N ILE A 141 7.19 -2.70 -12.80
CA ILE A 141 6.83 -1.97 -14.01
C ILE A 141 5.81 -2.78 -14.83
N SER A 142 6.07 -4.06 -15.09
CA SER A 142 5.13 -4.93 -15.81
C SER A 142 3.78 -5.09 -15.09
N ALA A 143 3.77 -5.11 -13.74
CA ALA A 143 2.52 -5.09 -12.99
C ALA A 143 1.77 -3.75 -13.16
N GLY A 144 2.48 -2.62 -13.20
CA GLY A 144 1.91 -1.31 -13.49
C GLY A 144 1.35 -1.20 -14.92
N GLU A 145 2.03 -1.80 -15.90
CA GLU A 145 1.52 -1.90 -17.27
C GLU A 145 0.26 -2.77 -17.34
N GLN A 146 0.21 -3.89 -16.60
CA GLN A 146 -1.01 -4.71 -16.46
C GLN A 146 -2.18 -3.90 -15.88
N VAL A 147 -1.94 -2.96 -14.95
CA VAL A 147 -3.00 -2.05 -14.47
C VAL A 147 -3.55 -1.24 -15.65
N THR A 148 -2.72 -0.72 -16.54
CA THR A 148 -3.20 0.07 -17.67
C THR A 148 -4.00 -0.76 -18.68
N THR A 149 -3.65 -2.04 -18.86
CA THR A 149 -4.39 -2.96 -19.73
C THR A 149 -5.70 -3.39 -19.08
N ASP A 150 -5.63 -3.93 -17.86
CA ASP A 150 -6.74 -4.61 -17.17
C ASP A 150 -7.71 -3.65 -16.49
N CYS A 151 -7.30 -2.42 -16.20
CA CYS A 151 -8.16 -1.40 -15.58
C CYS A 151 -8.80 -0.44 -16.60
N THR A 152 -8.67 -0.67 -17.90
CA THR A 152 -9.45 0.09 -18.87
C THR A 152 -10.93 -0.28 -18.74
N PRO A 153 -11.86 0.69 -18.85
CA PRO A 153 -13.28 0.42 -18.86
C PRO A 153 -13.67 -0.24 -20.19
N THR A 154 -13.21 -1.47 -20.43
CA THR A 154 -13.80 -2.34 -21.45
C THR A 154 -15.10 -2.85 -20.85
N GLY A 155 -16.23 -2.59 -21.52
CA GLY A 155 -17.57 -2.80 -20.99
C GLY A 155 -17.75 -4.21 -20.41
N SER A 156 -17.79 -4.31 -19.08
CA SER A 156 -18.05 -5.57 -18.39
C SER A 156 -19.55 -5.83 -18.37
N THR A 157 -19.96 -6.76 -19.22
CA THR A 157 -21.30 -7.36 -19.23
C THR A 157 -21.49 -8.26 -18.00
N ALA A 158 -22.66 -8.09 -17.38
CA ALA A 158 -23.34 -8.99 -16.47
C ALA A 158 -22.70 -9.29 -15.09
N ALA A 159 -23.40 -8.77 -14.09
CA ALA A 159 -23.29 -9.06 -12.67
C ALA A 159 -23.39 -10.57 -12.36
N ALA A 160 -22.26 -11.27 -12.33
CA ALA A 160 -22.09 -12.28 -11.30
C ALA A 160 -21.96 -11.53 -9.97
N LYS A 161 -22.82 -11.84 -8.99
CA LYS A 161 -22.65 -11.42 -7.59
C LYS A 161 -21.33 -12.03 -7.08
N ARG A 162 -20.21 -11.46 -7.51
CA ARG A 162 -18.91 -11.74 -6.94
C ARG A 162 -18.99 -11.24 -5.52
N GLN A 163 -18.62 -12.11 -4.59
CA GLN A 163 -18.38 -11.84 -3.18
C GLN A 163 -17.15 -10.93 -3.05
N ILE A 164 -17.15 -9.81 -3.78
CA ILE A 164 -16.38 -8.63 -3.44
C ILE A 164 -17.01 -8.24 -2.11
N GLY A 165 -16.31 -8.55 -1.01
CA GLY A 165 -16.70 -8.07 0.32
C GLY A 165 -17.09 -6.61 0.21
N ASP A 166 -18.00 -6.16 1.06
CA ASP A 166 -18.51 -4.79 0.99
C ASP A 166 -17.35 -3.77 0.90
N LEU A 167 -17.67 -2.53 0.52
CA LEU A 167 -16.65 -1.50 0.41
C LEU A 167 -15.81 -1.34 1.70
N GLN A 168 -16.37 -1.69 2.87
CA GLN A 168 -15.71 -1.66 4.17
C GLN A 168 -14.66 -2.76 4.28
N CYS A 169 -14.94 -3.98 3.83
CA CYS A 169 -13.99 -5.08 3.76
C CYS A 169 -12.78 -4.74 2.86
N ASN A 170 -13.02 -4.15 1.69
CA ASN A 170 -11.92 -3.72 0.81
C ASN A 170 -11.12 -2.57 1.43
N ALA A 171 -11.77 -1.65 2.13
CA ALA A 171 -11.09 -0.57 2.87
C ALA A 171 -10.25 -1.12 4.04
N ALA A 172 -10.76 -2.10 4.80
CA ALA A 172 -10.04 -2.76 5.88
C ALA A 172 -8.81 -3.50 5.35
N ARG A 173 -8.94 -4.23 4.24
CA ARG A 173 -7.81 -4.89 3.55
C ARG A 173 -6.74 -3.88 3.11
N LEU A 174 -7.15 -2.78 2.51
CA LEU A 174 -6.22 -1.72 2.10
C LEU A 174 -5.54 -1.06 3.31
N LYS A 175 -6.29 -0.83 4.40
CA LYS A 175 -5.74 -0.31 5.65
C LYS A 175 -4.69 -1.26 6.23
N ALA A 176 -4.94 -2.57 6.22
CA ALA A 176 -3.98 -3.57 6.68
C ALA A 176 -2.68 -3.54 5.85
N VAL A 177 -2.79 -3.51 4.51
CA VAL A 177 -1.62 -3.42 3.62
C VAL A 177 -0.82 -2.13 3.86
N SER A 178 -1.51 -0.97 3.94
CA SER A 178 -0.84 0.32 4.15
C SER A 178 -0.18 0.43 5.53
N SER A 179 -0.81 -0.13 6.58
CA SER A 179 -0.26 -0.15 7.95
C SER A 179 0.92 -1.10 8.06
N LEU A 180 0.91 -2.23 7.33
CA LEU A 180 2.05 -3.14 7.29
C LEU A 180 3.28 -2.47 6.65
N ALA A 181 3.10 -1.72 5.57
CA ALA A 181 4.18 -0.95 4.94
C ALA A 181 4.74 0.13 5.89
N ALA A 182 3.88 0.81 6.65
CA ALA A 182 4.31 1.74 7.69
C ALA A 182 5.09 1.02 8.81
N SER A 183 4.64 -0.16 9.23
CA SER A 183 5.33 -1.00 10.21
C SER A 183 6.73 -1.38 9.74
N ALA A 184 6.89 -1.79 8.48
CA ALA A 184 8.18 -2.14 7.89
C ALA A 184 9.17 -0.98 7.96
N LYS A 185 8.73 0.22 7.54
CA LYS A 185 9.53 1.44 7.60
C LYS A 185 9.93 1.78 9.04
N ASN A 186 9.00 1.71 9.98
CA ASN A 186 9.26 2.08 11.37
C ASN A 186 10.17 1.05 12.07
N VAL A 187 10.07 -0.24 11.75
CA VAL A 187 11.03 -1.26 12.20
C VAL A 187 12.44 -0.98 11.67
N GLN A 188 12.59 -0.55 10.42
CA GLN A 188 13.90 -0.15 9.88
C GLN A 188 14.46 1.07 10.62
N ALA A 189 13.61 2.03 10.98
CA ALA A 189 14.02 3.21 11.76
C ALA A 189 14.55 2.84 13.16
N VAL A 190 14.02 1.79 13.79
CA VAL A 190 14.57 1.25 15.05
C VAL A 190 16.02 0.77 14.85
N GLY A 191 16.28 0.00 13.79
CA GLY A 191 17.64 -0.47 13.48
C GLY A 191 18.61 0.69 13.20
N ALA A 192 18.15 1.71 12.49
CA ALA A 192 18.95 2.91 12.25
C ALA A 192 19.26 3.69 13.53
N ALA A 193 18.29 3.81 14.45
CA ALA A 193 18.49 4.49 15.73
C ALA A 193 19.44 3.74 16.67
N ALA A 194 19.41 2.40 16.64
CA ALA A 194 20.26 1.56 17.49
C ALA A 194 21.73 1.56 17.05
N GLY A 195 22.00 1.83 15.77
CA GLY A 195 23.34 1.71 15.20
C GLY A 195 23.86 0.27 15.19
N THR A 196 25.16 0.08 14.92
CA THR A 196 25.76 -1.25 14.75
C THR A 196 26.25 -1.89 16.05
N ASN A 197 26.30 -1.14 17.14
CA ASN A 197 26.90 -1.60 18.41
C ASN A 197 25.86 -2.24 19.35
N ASP A 198 24.57 -1.97 19.14
CA ASP A 198 23.49 -2.58 19.91
C ASP A 198 23.01 -3.86 19.21
N THR A 199 23.73 -4.96 19.48
CA THR A 199 23.48 -6.27 18.87
C THR A 199 22.15 -6.86 19.31
N THR A 200 21.68 -6.55 20.53
CA THR A 200 20.38 -7.00 21.04
C THR A 200 19.24 -6.34 20.28
N THR A 201 19.25 -5.02 20.13
CA THR A 201 18.24 -4.30 19.33
C THR A 201 18.31 -4.72 17.86
N THR A 202 19.51 -4.92 17.33
CA THR A 202 19.70 -5.41 15.95
C THR A 202 19.04 -6.77 15.73
N ALA A 203 19.24 -7.72 16.64
CA ALA A 203 18.62 -9.05 16.56
C ALA A 203 17.08 -8.98 16.67
N ALA A 204 16.55 -8.11 17.53
CA ALA A 204 15.12 -7.86 17.63
C ALA A 204 14.54 -7.26 16.34
N VAL A 205 15.24 -6.29 15.73
CA VAL A 205 14.86 -5.68 14.45
C VAL A 205 14.85 -6.72 13.32
N GLN A 206 15.85 -7.59 13.22
CA GLN A 206 15.89 -8.67 12.22
C GLN A 206 14.73 -9.66 12.40
N THR A 207 14.41 -10.00 13.64
CA THR A 207 13.25 -10.86 13.97
C THR A 207 11.96 -10.17 13.55
N ALA A 208 11.81 -8.87 13.83
CA ALA A 208 10.65 -8.10 13.43
C ALA A 208 10.51 -7.99 11.91
N GLN A 209 11.60 -7.76 11.19
CA GLN A 209 11.61 -7.75 9.72
C GLN A 209 11.21 -9.10 9.12
N SER A 210 11.65 -10.20 9.74
CA SER A 210 11.25 -11.55 9.33
C SER A 210 9.75 -11.79 9.55
N GLY A 211 9.21 -11.34 10.70
CA GLY A 211 7.78 -11.37 10.98
C GLY A 211 6.96 -10.58 9.95
N ILE A 212 7.38 -9.36 9.61
CA ILE A 212 6.76 -8.53 8.59
C ILE A 212 6.81 -9.20 7.20
N THR A 213 7.95 -9.78 6.83
CA THR A 213 8.11 -10.51 5.56
C THR A 213 7.15 -11.70 5.48
N SER A 214 6.97 -12.43 6.59
CA SER A 214 5.99 -13.50 6.67
C SER A 214 4.56 -12.97 6.48
N ALA A 215 4.22 -11.83 7.11
CA ALA A 215 2.92 -11.21 6.92
C ALA A 215 2.69 -10.76 5.46
N GLU A 216 3.70 -10.22 4.79
CA GLU A 216 3.63 -9.89 3.36
C GLU A 216 3.35 -11.13 2.49
N ALA A 217 3.95 -12.27 2.82
CA ALA A 217 3.67 -13.53 2.14
C ALA A 217 2.20 -13.97 2.34
N GLY A 218 1.66 -13.83 3.56
CA GLY A 218 0.24 -14.09 3.83
C GLY A 218 -0.69 -13.17 3.05
N ILE A 219 -0.37 -11.86 2.95
CA ILE A 219 -1.11 -10.90 2.11
C ILE A 219 -1.07 -11.33 0.64
N LYS A 220 0.08 -11.79 0.15
CA LYS A 220 0.23 -12.27 -1.23
C LYS A 220 -0.66 -13.50 -1.49
N GLU A 221 -0.73 -14.43 -0.55
CA GLU A 221 -1.62 -15.60 -0.67
C GLU A 221 -3.10 -15.16 -0.72
N ILE A 222 -3.50 -14.25 0.17
CA ILE A 222 -4.85 -13.65 0.16
C ILE A 222 -5.13 -12.97 -1.17
N ALA A 223 -4.19 -12.17 -1.66
CA ALA A 223 -4.30 -11.51 -2.96
C ALA A 223 -4.57 -12.52 -4.07
N GLN A 224 -3.78 -13.59 -4.16
CA GLN A 224 -3.91 -14.60 -5.19
C GLN A 224 -5.26 -15.31 -5.16
N ALA A 225 -5.74 -15.68 -3.96
CA ALA A 225 -7.05 -16.30 -3.79
C ALA A 225 -8.19 -15.37 -4.22
N LEU A 226 -8.16 -14.11 -3.78
CA LEU A 226 -9.16 -13.11 -4.17
C LEU A 226 -9.17 -12.89 -5.68
N VAL A 227 -7.99 -12.92 -6.31
CA VAL A 227 -7.84 -12.78 -7.76
C VAL A 227 -8.44 -13.98 -8.50
N ALA A 228 -8.33 -15.17 -7.93
CA ALA A 228 -8.99 -16.37 -8.43
C ALA A 228 -10.51 -16.39 -8.13
N GLY A 229 -11.07 -15.35 -7.51
CA GLY A 229 -12.47 -15.30 -7.10
C GLY A 229 -12.79 -16.21 -5.89
N GLN A 230 -11.76 -16.64 -5.16
CA GLN A 230 -11.90 -17.43 -3.95
C GLN A 230 -12.00 -16.52 -2.72
N THR A 231 -12.51 -17.06 -1.62
CA THR A 231 -12.44 -16.37 -0.33
C THR A 231 -10.98 -16.25 0.12
N ALA A 232 -10.68 -15.26 0.95
CA ALA A 232 -9.36 -15.16 1.56
C ALA A 232 -9.08 -16.47 2.33
N PRO A 233 -7.95 -17.15 2.11
CA PRO A 233 -7.62 -18.39 2.78
C PRO A 233 -7.28 -18.11 4.25
N ALA A 234 -7.65 -19.04 5.13
CA ALA A 234 -7.35 -18.93 6.56
C ALA A 234 -5.85 -18.91 6.81
N SER A 235 -5.08 -19.75 6.11
CA SER A 235 -3.60 -19.78 6.13
C SER A 235 -3.00 -18.39 5.91
N GLY A 236 -3.42 -17.69 4.84
CA GLY A 236 -2.92 -16.36 4.55
C GLY A 236 -3.24 -15.35 5.66
N ARG A 237 -4.44 -15.41 6.25
CA ARG A 237 -4.82 -14.53 7.38
C ARG A 237 -4.02 -14.84 8.65
N ASP A 238 -3.89 -16.13 8.98
CA ASP A 238 -3.15 -16.60 10.15
C ASP A 238 -1.67 -16.23 10.03
N GLN A 239 -1.12 -16.30 8.82
CA GLN A 239 0.25 -15.90 8.53
C GLN A 239 0.46 -14.39 8.70
N VAL A 240 -0.49 -13.55 8.27
CA VAL A 240 -0.47 -12.10 8.56
C VAL A 240 -0.45 -11.84 10.06
N ASN A 241 -1.40 -12.41 10.80
CA ASN A 241 -1.51 -12.19 12.24
C ASN A 241 -0.28 -12.70 13.00
N SER A 242 0.22 -13.89 12.66
CA SER A 242 1.39 -14.49 13.29
C SER A 242 2.67 -13.69 13.00
N GLY A 243 2.85 -13.25 11.75
CA GLY A 243 3.99 -12.44 11.35
C GLY A 243 4.05 -11.09 12.08
N VAL A 244 2.91 -10.38 12.13
CA VAL A 244 2.82 -9.09 12.83
C VAL A 244 2.97 -9.26 14.35
N SER A 245 2.38 -10.31 14.93
CA SER A 245 2.51 -10.60 16.37
C SER A 245 3.95 -10.98 16.75
N SER A 246 4.64 -11.73 15.89
CA SER A 246 6.06 -12.05 16.06
C SER A 246 6.92 -10.78 16.04
N ALA A 247 6.65 -9.85 15.11
CA ALA A 247 7.35 -8.57 15.06
C ALA A 247 7.11 -7.71 16.31
N GLN A 248 5.86 -7.65 16.78
CA GLN A 248 5.53 -6.93 18.00
C GLN A 248 6.23 -7.53 19.23
N THR A 249 6.24 -8.85 19.35
CA THR A 249 6.91 -9.57 20.44
C THR A 249 8.42 -9.27 20.45
N ALA A 250 9.05 -9.29 19.27
CA ALA A 250 10.47 -8.97 19.13
C ALA A 250 10.78 -7.54 19.60
N LEU A 251 9.99 -6.55 19.17
CA LEU A 251 10.18 -5.15 19.59
C LEU A 251 9.89 -4.92 21.07
N ASN A 252 8.95 -5.65 21.67
CA ASN A 252 8.68 -5.58 23.10
C ASN A 252 9.89 -6.05 23.95
N GLY A 253 10.77 -6.88 23.37
CA GLY A 253 12.01 -7.32 24.01
C GLY A 253 13.13 -6.28 23.96
N VAL A 254 12.98 -5.18 23.21
CA VAL A 254 14.00 -4.13 23.13
C VAL A 254 13.99 -3.30 24.42
N THR A 255 15.11 -3.31 25.13
CA THR A 255 15.34 -2.45 26.29
C THR A 255 16.55 -1.57 25.99
N SER A 256 16.34 -0.26 25.86
CA SER A 256 17.38 0.70 25.57
C SER A 256 17.20 1.96 26.42
N THR A 257 18.31 2.53 26.86
CA THR A 257 18.35 3.83 27.54
C THR A 257 18.51 4.99 26.56
N ASP A 258 18.76 4.69 25.27
CA ASP A 258 18.85 5.71 24.24
C ASP A 258 17.43 6.22 23.87
N PRO A 259 17.13 7.52 24.08
CA PRO A 259 15.82 8.07 23.81
C PRO A 259 15.41 7.98 22.33
N ALA A 260 16.35 7.95 21.39
CA ALA A 260 16.06 7.79 19.96
C ALA A 260 15.57 6.37 19.67
N VAL A 261 16.21 5.35 20.26
CA VAL A 261 15.79 3.95 20.14
C VAL A 261 14.42 3.76 20.79
N THR A 262 14.22 4.25 22.02
CA THR A 262 12.93 4.15 22.70
C THR A 262 11.80 4.77 21.88
N SER A 263 12.02 5.96 21.31
CA SER A 263 11.02 6.66 20.49
C SER A 263 10.71 5.92 19.18
N ALA A 264 11.74 5.38 18.52
CA ALA A 264 11.58 4.59 17.31
C ALA A 264 10.79 3.30 17.58
N VAL A 265 11.10 2.59 18.69
CA VAL A 265 10.39 1.36 19.10
C VAL A 265 8.92 1.66 19.36
N ALA A 266 8.60 2.72 20.10
CA ALA A 266 7.22 3.11 20.37
C ALA A 266 6.43 3.40 19.07
N THR A 267 7.06 4.09 18.12
CA THR A 267 6.46 4.40 16.82
C THR A 267 6.20 3.12 16.01
N ALA A 268 7.17 2.19 15.99
CA ALA A 268 7.03 0.92 15.31
C ALA A 268 5.94 0.03 15.93
N GLN A 269 5.86 -0.02 17.26
CA GLN A 269 4.82 -0.75 18.00
C GLN A 269 3.41 -0.18 17.71
N SER A 270 3.27 1.14 17.62
CA SER A 270 2.01 1.77 17.23
C SER A 270 1.55 1.31 15.85
N SER A 271 2.45 1.30 14.84
CA SER A 271 2.10 0.85 13.49
C SER A 271 1.79 -0.64 13.40
N LEU A 272 2.49 -1.48 14.17
CA LEU A 272 2.17 -2.91 14.25
C LEU A 272 0.78 -3.12 14.88
N THR A 273 0.43 -2.33 15.89
CA THR A 273 -0.90 -2.36 16.52
C THR A 273 -1.98 -1.94 15.52
N ASP A 274 -1.75 -0.87 14.75
CA ASP A 274 -2.68 -0.45 13.69
C ASP A 274 -2.87 -1.54 12.64
N THR A 275 -1.80 -2.27 12.31
CA THR A 275 -1.84 -3.39 11.38
C THR A 275 -2.65 -4.56 11.94
N LEU A 276 -2.46 -4.94 13.21
CA LEU A 276 -3.27 -5.98 13.86
C LEU A 276 -4.74 -5.60 13.93
N ASN A 277 -5.06 -4.36 14.29
CA ASN A 277 -6.43 -3.88 14.34
C ASN A 277 -7.09 -3.92 12.96
N ALA A 278 -6.37 -3.51 11.91
CA ALA A 278 -6.86 -3.60 10.54
C ALA A 278 -7.06 -5.06 10.08
N SER A 279 -6.15 -5.96 10.43
CA SER A 279 -6.27 -7.40 10.11
C SER A 279 -7.41 -8.07 10.88
N ALA A 280 -7.62 -7.70 12.14
CA ALA A 280 -8.76 -8.15 12.94
C ALA A 280 -10.08 -7.67 12.34
N GLN A 281 -10.13 -6.42 11.88
CA GLN A 281 -11.29 -5.88 11.16
C GLN A 281 -11.56 -6.63 9.86
N VAL A 282 -10.53 -7.00 9.10
CA VAL A 282 -10.69 -7.87 7.92
C VAL A 282 -11.25 -9.23 8.33
N ALA A 283 -10.83 -9.80 9.46
CA ALA A 283 -11.34 -11.09 9.90
C ALA A 283 -12.81 -11.03 10.35
N SER A 284 -13.26 -9.93 10.94
CA SER A 284 -14.65 -9.75 11.38
C SER A 284 -15.60 -9.37 10.23
N ASP A 285 -15.12 -8.59 9.26
CA ASP A 285 -16.00 -7.87 8.32
C ASP A 285 -16.04 -8.47 6.89
N CYS A 286 -15.24 -9.49 6.52
CA CYS A 286 -14.98 -9.86 5.10
C CYS A 286 -15.44 -11.24 4.53
#